data_AF-A0AB33K4G7-F1
#
_entry.id   AF-A0AB33K4G7-F1
#
_cell.length_a   1.000
_cell.length_b   1.000
_cell.length_c   1.000
_cell.angle_alpha   90.00
_cell.angle_beta   90.00
_cell.angle_gamma   90.00
#
_symmetry.space_group_name_H-M   'P 1'
#
loop_
_entity.id
_entity.type
_entity.pdbx_description
1 polymer ?
#
loop_
_entity_poly.entity_id
_entity_poly.type
_entity_poly.pdbx_seq_one_letter_code
_entity_poly.pdbx_strand_id
1 'polypeptide(L)'
;MTLALADPDTAADFTVRLVRPTARTIEHHQLTTDQARHLDEVLTLLGTADGLIEDEPQTTDPGFRQYLSTAIAAEVGITITPGHEIAQCNTCSLVMDGELALLDGGRIRCTHCRADWQDTLDEGPDTTRDTW
;
A
#
# COMPACT_ATOMS: atom_id res chain seq x y z
N MET A 1 8.82 -4.55 -65.08
CA MET A 1 8.16 -5.08 -63.88
C MET A 1 8.91 -4.50 -62.69
N THR A 2 8.40 -3.41 -62.13
CA THR A 2 9.11 -2.60 -61.11
C THR A 2 8.46 -2.87 -59.77
N LEU A 3 9.22 -3.39 -58.82
CA LEU A 3 8.80 -3.55 -57.42
C LEU A 3 8.61 -2.16 -56.79
N ALA A 4 7.40 -1.87 -56.33
CA ALA A 4 7.13 -0.72 -55.49
C ALA A 4 7.70 -0.99 -54.08
N LEU A 5 8.63 -0.15 -53.66
CA LEU A 5 9.13 -0.08 -52.29
C LEU A 5 7.99 0.43 -51.39
N ALA A 6 7.74 -0.27 -50.28
CA ALA A 6 6.78 0.15 -49.28
C ALA A 6 7.23 1.47 -48.62
N ASP A 7 6.26 2.38 -48.45
CA ASP A 7 6.44 3.67 -47.80
C ASP A 7 7.00 3.51 -46.37
N PRO A 8 8.10 4.20 -46.00
CA PRO A 8 8.65 4.16 -44.65
C PRO A 8 7.84 4.97 -43.62
N ASP A 9 6.73 5.61 -44.02
CA ASP A 9 5.95 6.54 -43.19
C ASP A 9 4.90 5.90 -42.28
N THR A 10 4.92 4.56 -42.09
CA THR A 10 4.09 3.90 -41.07
C THR A 10 4.89 3.57 -39.81
N ALA A 11 5.73 4.50 -39.35
CA ALA A 11 6.20 4.48 -37.98
C ALA A 11 5.02 4.92 -37.10
N ALA A 12 4.22 3.94 -36.66
CA ALA A 12 3.23 4.15 -35.62
C ALA A 12 3.93 4.86 -34.46
N ASP A 13 3.43 6.05 -34.14
CA ASP A 13 3.86 6.90 -33.04
C ASP A 13 3.63 6.14 -31.73
N PHE A 14 4.58 5.27 -31.37
CA PHE A 14 4.61 4.58 -30.09
C PHE A 14 5.12 5.61 -29.08
N THR A 15 4.23 6.53 -28.71
CA THR A 15 4.48 7.43 -27.60
C THR A 15 4.60 6.55 -26.35
N VAL A 16 5.83 6.24 -25.95
CA VAL A 16 6.14 5.67 -24.64
C VAL A 16 5.64 6.70 -23.65
N ARG A 17 4.42 6.51 -23.13
CA ARG A 17 3.95 7.25 -21.97
C ARG A 17 4.92 6.89 -20.86
N LEU A 18 5.81 7.82 -20.53
CA LEU A 18 6.63 7.76 -19.33
C LEU A 18 5.69 7.38 -18.19
N VAL A 19 5.81 6.14 -17.71
CA VAL A 19 5.15 5.68 -16.49
C VAL A 19 5.63 6.65 -15.43
N ARG A 20 4.75 7.56 -14.99
CA ARG A 20 5.03 8.41 -13.84
C ARG A 20 5.51 7.48 -12.73
N PRO A 21 6.54 7.86 -11.93
CA PRO A 21 6.94 7.05 -10.79
C PRO A 21 5.67 6.77 -10.00
N THR A 22 5.23 5.51 -10.00
CA THR A 22 3.98 5.15 -9.36
C THR A 22 4.18 5.34 -7.87
N ALA A 23 3.31 6.13 -7.26
CA ALA A 23 3.34 6.31 -5.83
C ALA A 23 3.24 4.93 -5.16
N ARG A 24 3.98 4.71 -4.08
CA ARG A 24 3.85 3.49 -3.26
C ARG A 24 3.01 3.74 -2.01
N THR A 25 2.54 4.97 -1.86
CA THR A 25 1.75 5.45 -0.73
C THR A 25 0.77 6.52 -1.21
N ILE A 26 -0.38 6.62 -0.56
CA ILE A 26 -1.35 7.71 -0.75
C ILE A 26 -2.02 8.00 0.60
N GLU A 27 -2.25 9.28 0.90
CA GLU A 27 -2.99 9.64 2.11
C GLU A 27 -4.47 9.38 1.90
N HIS A 28 -5.15 8.76 2.87
CA HIS A 28 -6.55 8.37 2.72
C HIS A 28 -7.48 9.54 2.33
N HIS A 29 -7.21 10.75 2.84
CA HIS A 29 -8.03 11.94 2.53
C HIS A 29 -7.83 12.48 1.10
N GLN A 30 -6.83 11.99 0.36
CA GLN A 30 -6.60 12.32 -1.04
C GLN A 30 -7.47 11.45 -1.97
N LEU A 31 -8.12 10.41 -1.44
CA LEU A 31 -9.02 9.55 -2.18
C LEU A 31 -10.37 10.23 -2.39
N THR A 32 -11.00 9.95 -3.54
CA THR A 32 -12.43 10.24 -3.71
C THR A 32 -13.25 9.36 -2.75
N THR A 33 -14.49 9.77 -2.47
CA THR A 33 -15.39 9.01 -1.58
C THR A 33 -15.59 7.56 -2.04
N ASP A 34 -15.71 7.33 -3.36
CA ASP A 34 -15.89 5.98 -3.89
C ASP A 34 -14.63 5.12 -3.76
N GLN A 35 -13.45 5.69 -4.03
CA GLN A 35 -12.16 5.02 -3.84
C GLN A 35 -11.94 4.64 -2.38
N ALA A 36 -12.21 5.57 -1.45
CA ALA A 36 -12.10 5.32 -0.02
C ALA A 36 -13.04 4.19 0.43
N ARG A 37 -14.31 4.22 0.00
CA ARG A 37 -15.28 3.17 0.31
C ARG A 37 -14.85 1.80 -0.20
N HIS A 38 -14.42 1.69 -1.46
CA HIS A 38 -13.94 0.42 -2.00
C HIS A 38 -12.66 -0.06 -1.32
N LEU A 39 -11.78 0.86 -0.95
CA LEU A 39 -10.57 0.54 -0.19
C LEU A 39 -10.93 -0.07 1.16
N ASP A 40 -11.83 0.55 1.92
CA ASP A 40 -12.27 0.07 3.23
C ASP A 40 -12.93 -1.31 3.13
N GLU A 41 -13.76 -1.54 2.11
CA GLU A 41 -14.36 -2.84 1.80
C GLU A 41 -13.26 -3.91 1.55
N VAL A 42 -12.24 -3.59 0.75
CA VAL A 42 -11.12 -4.51 0.48
C VAL A 42 -10.27 -4.76 1.72
N LEU A 43 -9.93 -3.73 2.50
CA LEU A 43 -9.18 -3.89 3.75
C LEU A 43 -9.94 -4.76 4.76
N THR A 44 -11.27 -4.64 4.80
CA THR A 44 -12.12 -5.53 5.61
C THR A 44 -12.03 -6.98 5.14
N LEU A 45 -12.10 -7.23 3.83
CA LEU A 45 -11.96 -8.59 3.28
C LEU A 45 -10.58 -9.21 3.57
N LEU A 46 -9.54 -8.39 3.57
CA LEU A 46 -8.17 -8.80 3.87
C LEU A 46 -7.92 -8.97 5.38
N GLY A 47 -8.83 -8.52 6.25
CA GLY A 47 -8.67 -8.50 7.70
C GLY A 47 -7.61 -7.49 8.16
N THR A 48 -7.51 -6.34 7.49
CA THR A 48 -6.54 -5.27 7.75
C THR A 48 -7.18 -3.89 7.88
N ALA A 49 -8.50 -3.83 8.07
CA ALA A 49 -9.25 -2.59 8.25
C ALA A 49 -8.72 -1.75 9.43
N ASP A 50 -8.74 -0.42 9.26
CA ASP A 50 -8.17 0.54 10.22
C ASP A 50 -6.68 0.26 10.59
N GLY A 51 -5.97 -0.50 9.75
CA GLY A 51 -4.61 -0.95 10.02
C GLY A 51 -4.49 -1.97 11.16
N LEU A 52 -5.55 -2.71 11.49
CA LEU A 52 -5.56 -3.77 12.49
C LEU A 52 -5.60 -5.14 11.80
N ILE A 53 -4.70 -6.04 12.19
CA ILE A 53 -4.67 -7.41 11.67
C ILE A 53 -5.69 -8.25 12.45
N GLU A 54 -6.64 -8.83 11.72
CA GLU A 54 -7.59 -9.81 12.26
C GLU A 54 -7.00 -11.22 12.24
N ASP A 55 -7.31 -12.01 13.27
CA ASP A 55 -6.90 -13.42 13.34
C ASP A 55 -7.63 -14.29 12.30
N GLU A 56 -8.86 -13.90 11.94
CA GLU A 56 -9.75 -14.63 11.02
C GLU A 56 -10.23 -13.71 9.87
N PRO A 57 -9.38 -13.42 8.87
CA PRO A 57 -9.77 -12.59 7.73
C PRO A 57 -10.85 -13.27 6.89
N GLN A 58 -11.75 -12.48 6.29
CA GLN A 58 -12.84 -13.01 5.47
C GLN A 58 -12.35 -13.73 4.21
N THR A 59 -11.14 -13.42 3.75
CA THR A 59 -10.51 -14.08 2.61
C THR A 59 -9.11 -14.55 2.98
N THR A 60 -8.84 -15.85 2.75
CA THR A 60 -7.56 -16.50 3.09
C THR A 60 -6.83 -17.05 1.87
N ASP A 61 -7.47 -17.10 0.70
CA ASP A 61 -6.84 -17.56 -0.55
C ASP A 61 -5.76 -16.57 -1.01
N PRO A 62 -4.47 -16.97 -1.08
CA PRO A 62 -3.39 -16.06 -1.41
C PRO A 62 -3.52 -15.40 -2.79
N GLY A 63 -4.04 -16.14 -3.78
CA GLY A 63 -4.21 -15.63 -5.13
C GLY A 63 -5.27 -14.53 -5.20
N PHE A 64 -6.40 -14.75 -4.51
CA PHE A 64 -7.48 -13.78 -4.42
C PHE A 64 -7.11 -12.56 -3.58
N ARG A 65 -6.36 -12.73 -2.48
CA ARG A 65 -5.81 -11.63 -1.68
C ARG A 65 -4.89 -10.72 -2.50
N GLN A 66 -3.98 -11.32 -3.28
CA GLN A 66 -3.10 -10.58 -4.19
C GLN A 66 -3.91 -9.86 -5.27
N TYR A 67 -4.93 -10.52 -5.84
CA TYR A 67 -5.82 -9.92 -6.83
C TYR A 67 -6.53 -8.67 -6.26
N LEU A 68 -7.17 -8.80 -5.09
CA LEU A 68 -7.85 -7.69 -4.43
C LEU A 68 -6.91 -6.52 -4.17
N SER A 69 -5.74 -6.80 -3.57
CA SER A 69 -4.71 -5.80 -3.28
C SER A 69 -4.23 -5.07 -4.53
N THR A 70 -4.02 -5.79 -5.63
CA THR A 70 -3.54 -5.21 -6.89
C THR A 70 -4.62 -4.37 -7.57
N ALA A 71 -5.88 -4.85 -7.56
CA ALA A 71 -7.02 -4.15 -8.15
C ALA A 71 -7.28 -2.81 -7.43
N ILE A 72 -7.37 -2.84 -6.10
CA ILE A 72 -7.63 -1.61 -5.34
C ILE A 72 -6.45 -0.65 -5.38
N ALA A 73 -5.20 -1.16 -5.38
CA ALA A 73 -4.02 -0.32 -5.52
C ALA A 73 -4.03 0.47 -6.83
N ALA A 74 -4.39 -0.18 -7.94
CA ALA A 74 -4.53 0.48 -9.23
C ALA A 74 -5.64 1.56 -9.21
N GLU A 75 -6.75 1.29 -8.51
CA GLU A 75 -7.85 2.24 -8.35
C GLU A 75 -7.47 3.47 -7.52
N VAL A 76 -6.72 3.29 -6.43
CA VAL A 76 -6.23 4.39 -5.58
C VAL A 76 -4.92 5.03 -6.08
N GLY A 77 -4.36 4.53 -7.19
CA GLY A 77 -3.20 5.10 -7.85
C GLY A 77 -1.85 4.78 -7.20
N ILE A 78 -1.74 3.66 -6.49
CA ILE A 78 -0.47 3.15 -5.96
C ILE A 78 -0.01 1.87 -6.66
N THR A 79 1.28 1.55 -6.56
CA THR A 79 1.84 0.25 -6.98
C THR A 79 2.10 -0.65 -5.78
N ILE A 80 1.87 -1.95 -5.97
CA ILE A 80 2.13 -3.01 -5.00
C ILE A 80 3.27 -3.89 -5.48
N THR A 81 4.24 -4.15 -4.61
CA THR A 81 5.29 -5.13 -4.86
C THR A 81 4.70 -6.53 -4.96
N PRO A 82 5.09 -7.35 -5.96
CA PRO A 82 4.60 -8.72 -6.09
C PRO A 82 4.80 -9.53 -4.80
N GLY A 83 3.75 -10.23 -4.35
CA GLY A 83 3.78 -11.01 -3.11
C GLY A 83 3.46 -10.21 -1.85
N HIS A 84 3.22 -8.90 -1.98
CA HIS A 84 2.74 -8.04 -0.91
C HIS A 84 1.28 -7.62 -1.15
N GLU A 85 0.62 -7.24 -0.07
CA GLU A 85 -0.76 -6.77 -0.06
C GLU A 85 -0.81 -5.27 0.15
N ILE A 86 -1.95 -4.65 -0.16
CA ILE A 86 -2.18 -3.27 0.25
C ILE A 86 -2.32 -3.20 1.78
N ALA A 87 -1.81 -2.14 2.37
CA ALA A 87 -1.80 -1.94 3.80
C ALA A 87 -2.22 -0.52 4.17
N GLN A 88 -2.77 -0.34 5.36
CA GLN A 88 -3.14 0.96 5.91
C GLN A 88 -2.47 1.16 7.28
N CYS A 89 -1.85 2.31 7.50
CA CYS A 89 -1.29 2.62 8.81
C CYS A 89 -2.39 2.92 9.84
N ASN A 90 -2.36 2.22 10.98
CA ASN A 90 -3.31 2.42 12.08
C ASN A 90 -3.24 3.81 12.76
N THR A 91 -2.15 4.58 12.57
CA THR A 91 -1.99 5.90 13.20
C THR A 91 -2.48 7.04 12.32
N CYS A 92 -2.01 7.08 11.07
CA CYS A 92 -2.20 8.22 10.17
C CYS A 92 -3.07 7.88 8.95
N SER A 93 -3.60 6.67 8.89
CA SER A 93 -4.40 6.16 7.75
C SER A 93 -3.67 6.22 6.41
N LEU A 94 -2.34 6.32 6.39
CA LEU A 94 -1.56 6.25 5.16
C LEU A 94 -1.78 4.88 4.51
N VAL A 95 -2.26 4.89 3.27
CA VAL A 95 -2.42 3.70 2.44
C VAL A 95 -1.11 3.47 1.73
N MET A 96 -0.61 2.25 1.75
CA MET A 96 0.73 1.94 1.28
C MET A 96 0.84 0.53 0.71
N ASP A 97 1.89 0.35 -0.08
CA ASP A 97 2.41 -0.96 -0.40
C ASP A 97 2.81 -1.71 0.89
N GLY A 98 2.33 -2.94 1.05
CA GLY A 98 2.62 -3.78 2.21
C GLY A 98 4.10 -4.12 2.38
N GLU A 99 4.94 -4.01 1.34
CA GLU A 99 6.39 -4.08 1.53
C GLU A 99 6.92 -2.96 2.45
N LEU A 100 6.24 -1.82 2.49
CA LEU A 100 6.59 -0.67 3.35
C LEU A 100 5.94 -0.76 4.73
N ALA A 101 5.07 -1.74 4.95
CA ALA A 101 4.36 -1.93 6.20
C ALA A 101 5.25 -2.57 7.26
N LEU A 102 5.05 -2.15 8.50
CA LEU A 102 5.69 -2.71 9.68
C LEU A 102 4.60 -3.27 10.58
N LEU A 103 4.79 -4.50 11.06
CA LEU A 103 3.84 -5.17 11.94
C LEU A 103 4.30 -5.02 13.39
N ASP A 104 3.40 -4.55 14.25
CA ASP A 104 3.66 -4.37 15.67
C ASP A 104 2.40 -4.69 16.49
N GLY A 105 2.43 -5.78 17.25
CA GLY A 105 1.33 -6.16 18.15
C GLY A 105 -0.05 -6.27 17.47
N GLY A 106 -0.11 -6.78 16.24
CA GLY A 106 -1.36 -6.86 15.46
C GLY A 106 -1.76 -5.55 14.78
N ARG A 107 -0.90 -4.53 14.77
CA ARG A 107 -1.12 -3.25 14.10
C ARG A 107 -0.17 -3.08 12.93
N ILE A 108 -0.66 -2.43 11.88
CA ILE A 108 0.11 -2.02 10.72
C ILE A 108 0.58 -0.58 10.93
N ARG A 109 1.88 -0.35 10.77
CA ARG A 109 2.53 0.97 10.90
C ARG A 109 3.30 1.30 9.64
N CYS A 110 3.26 2.58 9.24
CA CYS A 110 4.18 3.11 8.24
C CYS A 110 5.53 3.47 8.89
N THR A 111 6.55 3.65 8.06
CA THR A 111 7.90 4.03 8.53
C THR A 111 7.94 5.35 9.28
N HIS A 112 7.05 6.30 8.95
CA HIS A 112 6.95 7.58 9.65
C HIS A 112 6.43 7.41 11.07
N CYS A 113 5.26 6.77 11.25
CA CYS A 113 4.62 6.61 12.56
C CYS A 113 5.29 5.57 13.47
N ARG A 114 6.30 4.83 12.97
CA ARG A 114 7.15 3.98 13.81
C ARG A 114 8.14 4.81 14.64
N ALA A 115 8.72 5.86 14.04
CA ALA A 115 9.75 6.66 14.70
C ALA A 115 9.19 7.34 15.96
N ASP A 116 7.98 7.88 15.88
CA ASP A 116 7.31 8.56 17.00
C ASP A 116 7.04 7.66 18.22
N TRP A 117 7.09 6.33 18.06
CA TRP A 117 6.83 5.38 19.15
C TRP A 117 8.12 4.80 19.75
N GLN A 118 9.18 4.63 18.95
CA GLN A 118 10.48 4.23 19.49
C GLN A 118 11.02 5.26 20.48
N ASP A 119 10.79 6.54 20.22
CA ASP A 119 11.14 7.62 21.17
C ASP A 119 10.39 7.48 22.52
N THR A 120 9.15 6.97 22.54
CA THR A 120 8.40 6.72 23.79
C THR A 120 8.78 5.44 24.53
N LEU A 121 9.44 4.48 23.86
CA LEU A 121 9.95 3.27 24.51
C LEU A 121 11.38 3.40 25.02
N ASP A 122 12.20 4.21 24.35
CA ASP A 122 13.56 4.54 24.79
C ASP A 122 13.53 5.48 26.02
N GLU A 123 12.41 6.19 26.23
CA GLU A 123 12.01 6.73 27.54
C GLU A 123 11.45 5.62 28.45
N GLY A 124 12.25 4.59 28.70
CA GLY A 124 11.94 3.61 29.74
C GLY A 124 11.70 4.33 31.09
N PRO A 125 10.85 3.79 31.99
CA PRO A 125 10.70 4.38 33.31
C PRO A 125 12.07 4.45 33.97
N ASP A 126 12.45 5.65 34.42
CA ASP A 126 13.67 5.88 35.19
C ASP A 126 13.63 5.02 36.46
N THR A 127 14.19 3.82 36.37
CA THR A 127 14.27 2.84 37.45
C THR A 127 15.41 3.16 38.43
N THR A 128 16.03 4.35 38.35
CA THR A 128 17.11 4.73 39.28
C THR A 128 16.65 5.43 40.56
N ARG A 129 15.34 5.50 40.84
CA ARG A 129 14.80 6.07 42.07
C ARG A 129 14.04 5.06 42.92
N ASP A 130 14.75 4.07 43.46
CA ASP A 130 14.44 3.48 44.76
C ASP A 130 15.70 2.81 45.32
N THR A 131 16.58 3.62 45.91
CA THR A 131 17.54 3.17 46.91
C THR A 131 17.01 3.56 48.28
N TRP A 132 16.51 2.56 49.01
CA TRP A 132 16.36 2.58 50.46
C TRP A 132 17.14 1.41 51.05
#